data_AF-A0A1U6GNA8-F1
#
_entry.id   AF-A0A1U6GNA8-F1
#
_cell.length_a   1.000
_cell.length_b   1.000
_cell.length_c   1.000
_cell.angle_alpha   90.00
_cell.angle_beta   90.00
_cell.angle_gamma   90.00
#
_symmetry.space_group_name_H-M   'P 1'
#
loop_
_entity.id
_entity.type
_entity.pdbx_description
1 polymer ?
#
loop_
_entity_poly.entity_id
_entity_poly.type
_entity_poly.pdbx_seq_one_letter_code
_entity_poly.pdbx_strand_id
1 'polypeptide(L)'
;MQIAKKHIDDWCNNFAHFAPNNGESLQQLFERVEEWLYARSIERSCERDRTPILVVGHVCWSNAAKMIAASQYISKLAAEWPRSVNYQLCSRPDFQPKR
;
A
#
# COMPACT_ATOMS: atom_id res chain seq x y z
N MET A 1 2.16 -23.96 -7.00
CA MET A 1 2.04 -23.47 -5.61
C MET A 1 0.60 -23.68 -5.18
N GLN A 2 0.37 -24.49 -4.15
CA GLN A 2 -0.96 -24.75 -3.62
C GLN A 2 -1.05 -24.11 -2.23
N ILE A 3 -1.88 -23.08 -2.09
CA ILE A 3 -2.12 -22.43 -0.81
C ILE A 3 -3.21 -23.23 -0.09
N ALA A 4 -2.93 -23.70 1.13
CA ALA A 4 -3.93 -24.39 1.93
C ALA A 4 -5.10 -23.45 2.22
N LYS A 5 -6.35 -23.93 2.07
CA LYS A 5 -7.55 -23.13 2.36
C LYS A 5 -7.47 -22.44 3.73
N LYS A 6 -6.99 -23.15 4.75
CA LYS A 6 -6.78 -22.60 6.09
C LYS A 6 -5.95 -21.32 6.10
N HIS A 7 -4.90 -21.21 5.29
CA HIS A 7 -4.09 -19.99 5.22
C HIS A 7 -4.86 -18.82 4.60
N ILE A 8 -5.76 -19.10 3.66
CA ILE A 8 -6.64 -18.07 3.07
C ILE A 8 -7.66 -17.62 4.13
N ASP A 9 -8.26 -18.57 4.87
CA ASP A 9 -9.22 -18.28 5.93
C ASP A 9 -8.56 -17.49 7.07
N ASP A 10 -7.37 -17.88 7.52
CA ASP A 10 -6.60 -17.19 8.56
C ASP A 10 -6.21 -15.77 8.11
N TRP A 11 -5.85 -15.59 6.83
CA TRP A 11 -5.62 -14.27 6.26
C TRP A 11 -6.90 -13.43 6.23
N CYS A 12 -8.02 -13.95 5.77
CA CYS A 12 -9.29 -13.23 5.76
C CYS A 12 -9.76 -12.83 7.17
N ASN A 13 -9.53 -13.69 8.18
CA ASN A 13 -9.93 -13.48 9.58
C ASN A 13 -9.03 -12.48 10.32
N ASN A 14 -7.77 -12.34 9.90
CA ASN A 14 -6.81 -11.39 10.47
C ASN A 14 -6.13 -10.61 9.35
N PHE A 15 -6.95 -9.91 8.55
CA PHE A 15 -6.55 -9.30 7.27
C PHE A 15 -5.39 -8.32 7.38
N ALA A 16 -5.37 -7.50 8.42
CA ALA A 16 -4.32 -6.50 8.62
C ALA A 16 -2.99 -7.14 9.06
N HIS A 17 -3.02 -8.17 9.92
CA HIS A 17 -1.84 -8.60 10.67
C HIS A 17 -1.34 -10.01 10.32
N PHE A 18 -2.15 -10.86 9.68
CA PHE A 18 -1.72 -12.20 9.30
C PHE A 18 -0.68 -12.13 8.19
N ALA A 19 0.48 -12.76 8.45
CA ALA A 19 1.51 -13.04 7.48
C ALA A 19 1.71 -14.57 7.42
N PRO A 20 1.57 -15.22 6.26
CA PRO A 20 1.87 -16.64 6.15
C PRO A 20 3.40 -16.85 6.20
N ASN A 21 3.92 -17.56 7.19
CA ASN A 21 5.35 -17.89 7.36
C ASN A 21 6.33 -16.75 6.98
N ASN A 22 6.85 -16.76 5.74
CA ASN A 22 7.83 -15.81 5.19
C ASN A 22 7.18 -14.73 4.30
N GLY A 23 5.86 -14.56 4.41
CA GLY A 23 5.09 -13.55 3.70
C GLY A 23 5.09 -12.22 4.43
N GLU A 24 4.49 -11.22 3.79
CA GLU A 24 4.28 -9.89 4.34
C GLU A 24 2.82 -9.75 4.76
N SER A 25 2.56 -9.20 5.95
CA SER A 25 1.20 -8.79 6.35
C SER A 25 0.79 -7.50 5.65
N LEU A 26 -0.51 -7.20 5.62
CA LEU A 26 -0.97 -5.94 5.06
C LEU A 26 -0.42 -4.73 5.83
N GLN A 27 -0.26 -4.85 7.14
CA GLN A 27 0.36 -3.82 7.96
C GLN A 27 1.81 -3.55 7.54
N GLN A 28 2.62 -4.61 7.37
CA GLN A 28 4.01 -4.48 6.94
C GLN A 28 4.12 -3.83 5.55
N LEU A 29 3.20 -4.16 4.64
CA LEU A 29 3.09 -3.49 3.34
C LEU A 29 2.82 -1.98 3.51
N PHE A 30 1.88 -1.59 4.38
CA PHE A 30 1.56 -0.19 4.62
C PHE A 30 2.73 0.58 5.22
N GLU A 31 3.38 0.03 6.24
CA GLU A 31 4.58 0.62 6.86
C GLU A 31 5.66 0.87 5.81
N ARG A 32 5.99 -0.14 5.00
CA ARG A 32 6.99 -0.02 3.93
C ARG A 32 6.61 1.00 2.85
N VAL A 33 5.33 1.10 2.49
CA VAL A 33 4.86 2.08 1.50
C VAL A 33 4.90 3.50 2.08
N GLU A 34 4.48 3.68 3.32
CA GLU A 34 4.48 4.97 4.02
C GLU A 34 5.91 5.48 4.21
N GLU A 35 6.83 4.63 4.67
CA GLU A 35 8.26 4.95 4.78
C GLU A 35 8.84 5.40 3.44
N TRP A 36 8.52 4.69 2.35
CA TRP A 36 8.98 5.07 1.01
C TRP A 36 8.44 6.44 0.58
N LEU A 37 7.13 6.68 0.76
CA LEU A 37 6.50 7.96 0.43
C LEU A 37 7.11 9.11 1.25
N TYR A 38 7.34 8.89 2.54
CA TYR A 38 7.94 9.85 3.45
C TYR A 38 9.38 10.18 3.05
N ALA A 39 10.22 9.17 2.80
CA ALA A 39 11.59 9.35 2.34
C ALA A 39 11.66 10.18 1.03
N ARG A 40 10.80 9.87 0.06
CA ARG A 40 10.72 10.64 -1.20
C ARG A 40 10.24 12.08 -0.98
N SER A 41 9.36 12.31 -0.01
CA SER A 41 8.93 13.67 0.32
C SER A 41 10.08 14.50 0.93
N ILE A 42 10.91 13.89 1.79
CA ILE A 42 12.08 14.55 2.39
C ILE A 42 13.14 14.85 1.33
N GLU A 43 13.56 13.85 0.56
CA GLU A 43 14.60 13.99 -0.46
C GLU A 43 14.28 15.14 -1.42
N ARG A 44 12.99 15.33 -1.71
CA ARG A 44 12.51 16.31 -2.69
C ARG A 44 12.07 17.64 -2.09
N SER A 45 11.98 17.75 -0.77
CA SER A 45 11.73 19.05 -0.11
C SER A 45 12.82 20.08 -0.41
N CYS A 46 14.03 19.63 -0.76
CA CYS A 46 15.18 20.45 -1.14
C CYS A 46 15.28 20.71 -2.65
N GLU A 47 14.45 20.07 -3.49
CA GLU A 47 14.44 20.29 -4.94
C GLU A 47 13.66 21.57 -5.28
N ARG A 48 14.23 22.41 -6.16
CA ARG A 48 13.55 23.63 -6.65
C ARG A 48 12.36 23.32 -7.55
N ASP A 49 12.40 22.19 -8.26
CA ASP A 49 11.37 21.77 -9.20
C ASP A 49 10.52 20.63 -8.62
N ARG A 50 9.22 20.91 -8.42
CA ARG A 50 8.21 19.97 -7.92
C ARG A 50 7.73 18.98 -8.99
N THR A 51 8.64 18.40 -9.76
CA THR A 51 8.30 17.47 -10.86
C THR A 51 7.61 16.22 -10.30
N PRO A 52 6.46 15.77 -10.80
CA PRO A 52 5.83 14.55 -10.28
C PRO A 52 6.70 13.29 -10.47
N ILE A 53 6.62 12.33 -9.54
CA ILE A 53 7.26 11.00 -9.69
C ILE A 53 6.26 10.02 -10.29
N LEU A 54 6.68 9.28 -11.32
CA LEU A 54 5.96 8.11 -11.81
C LEU A 54 6.49 6.85 -11.13
N VAL A 55 5.60 6.08 -10.49
CA VAL A 55 5.91 4.78 -9.88
C VAL A 55 5.14 3.70 -10.62
N VAL A 56 5.83 2.63 -11.03
CA VAL A 56 5.23 1.43 -11.61
C VAL A 56 5.34 0.31 -10.57
N GLY A 57 4.22 -0.31 -10.21
CA GLY A 57 4.18 -1.35 -9.18
C GLY A 57 2.93 -2.21 -9.26
N HIS A 58 2.82 -3.16 -8.33
CA HIS A 58 1.67 -4.04 -8.23
C HIS A 58 0.46 -3.35 -7.57
N VAL A 59 -0.74 -3.83 -7.89
CA VAL A 59 -2.02 -3.25 -7.40
C VAL A 59 -2.08 -3.08 -5.88
N CYS A 60 -1.54 -4.03 -5.11
CA CYS A 60 -1.54 -3.92 -3.64
C CYS A 60 -0.74 -2.70 -3.15
N TRP A 61 0.42 -2.45 -3.77
CA TRP A 61 1.26 -1.29 -3.45
C TRP A 61 0.57 0.01 -3.85
N SER A 62 0.00 0.07 -5.07
CA SER A 62 -0.73 1.25 -5.54
C SER A 62 -1.96 1.57 -4.68
N ASN A 63 -2.70 0.55 -4.21
CA ASN A 63 -3.83 0.74 -3.31
C ASN A 63 -3.37 1.25 -1.94
N ALA A 64 -2.33 0.66 -1.35
CA ALA A 64 -1.76 1.15 -0.10
C ALA A 64 -1.31 2.61 -0.22
N ALA A 65 -0.58 2.97 -1.28
CA ALA A 65 -0.12 4.34 -1.51
C ALA A 65 -1.28 5.34 -1.64
N LYS A 66 -2.34 4.96 -2.36
CA LYS A 66 -3.55 5.80 -2.50
C LYS A 66 -4.27 5.98 -1.17
N MET A 67 -4.41 4.92 -0.38
CA MET A 67 -5.04 4.97 0.94
C MET A 67 -4.24 5.84 1.91
N ILE A 68 -2.92 5.67 1.95
CA ILE A 68 -2.00 6.48 2.78
C ILE A 68 -2.08 7.96 2.38
N ALA A 69 -2.02 8.27 1.09
CA ALA A 69 -2.17 9.64 0.58
C ALA A 69 -3.54 10.26 0.94
N ALA A 70 -4.59 9.45 0.98
CA ALA A 70 -5.93 9.86 1.42
C ALA A 70 -6.11 9.85 2.96
N SER A 71 -5.03 9.63 3.74
CA SER A 71 -5.08 9.50 5.21
C SER A 71 -6.06 8.43 5.71
N GLN A 72 -6.27 7.38 4.93
CA GLN A 72 -7.12 6.25 5.31
C GLN A 72 -6.35 5.25 6.16
N TYR A 73 -7.05 4.61 7.10
CA TYR A 73 -6.49 3.52 7.89
C TYR A 73 -6.39 2.22 7.09
N ILE A 74 -5.51 1.32 7.54
CA ILE A 74 -5.43 -0.05 7.03
C ILE A 74 -6.81 -0.72 7.20
N SER A 75 -7.31 -1.33 6.13
CA SER A 75 -8.55 -2.12 6.17
C SER A 75 -8.42 -3.26 7.18
N LYS A 76 -9.42 -3.40 8.06
CA LYS A 76 -9.44 -4.50 9.04
C LYS A 76 -10.14 -5.74 8.47
N LEU A 77 -10.97 -5.57 7.46
CA LEU A 77 -11.73 -6.63 6.81
C LEU A 77 -11.29 -6.78 5.35
N ALA A 78 -11.15 -8.03 4.89
CA ALA A 78 -10.82 -8.32 3.49
C ALA A 78 -11.84 -7.73 2.50
N ALA A 79 -13.12 -7.65 2.90
CA ALA A 79 -14.20 -7.08 2.10
C ALA A 79 -14.10 -5.55 1.89
N GLU A 80 -13.34 -4.86 2.76
CA GLU A 80 -13.11 -3.42 2.66
C GLU A 80 -11.90 -3.08 1.78
N TRP A 81 -11.14 -4.10 1.35
CA TRP A 81 -9.99 -3.89 0.49
C TRP A 81 -10.42 -3.30 -0.86
N PRO A 82 -9.71 -2.29 -1.40
CA PRO A 82 -10.11 -1.70 -2.67
C PRO A 82 -10.13 -2.73 -3.80
N ARG A 83 -11.13 -2.60 -4.69
CA ARG A 83 -11.28 -3.48 -5.85
C ARG A 83 -10.02 -3.44 -6.73
N SER A 84 -9.81 -4.55 -7.44
CA SER A 84 -8.77 -4.62 -8.48
C SER A 84 -8.95 -3.48 -9.49
N VAL A 85 -7.84 -2.93 -9.95
CA VAL A 85 -7.79 -1.94 -11.03
C VAL A 85 -7.42 -2.62 -12.35
N ASN A 86 -7.85 -2.03 -13.46
CA ASN A 86 -7.45 -2.50 -14.78
C ASN A 86 -5.93 -2.39 -14.96
N TYR A 87 -5.34 -3.31 -15.71
CA TYR A 87 -3.94 -3.19 -16.13
C TYR A 87 -3.71 -1.86 -16.84
N GLN A 88 -2.53 -1.26 -16.60
CA GLN A 88 -2.10 0.03 -17.17
C GLN A 88 -2.89 1.25 -16.70
N LEU A 89 -3.80 1.12 -15.73
CA LEU A 89 -4.46 2.28 -15.15
C LEU A 89 -3.45 3.14 -14.37
N CYS A 90 -3.38 4.42 -14.69
CA CYS A 90 -2.57 5.41 -13.97
C CYS A 90 -3.44 6.17 -12.96
N SER A 91 -2.91 6.41 -11.76
CA SER A 91 -3.53 7.25 -10.72
C SER A 91 -2.51 8.27 -10.25
N ARG A 92 -2.98 9.47 -9.89
CA ARG A 92 -2.14 10.55 -9.36
C ARG A 92 -2.62 10.96 -7.96
N PRO A 93 -2.22 10.24 -6.91
CA PRO A 93 -2.42 10.69 -5.54
C PRO A 93 -1.39 11.76 -5.18
N ASP A 94 -1.81 12.80 -4.46
CA ASP A 94 -0.91 13.77 -3.83
C ASP A 94 -0.64 13.31 -2.40
N PHE A 95 0.63 13.12 -2.04
CA PHE A 95 1.05 12.76 -0.69
C PHE A 95 1.60 14.00 0.03
N GLN A 96 1.07 14.29 1.21
CA GLN A 96 1.62 15.28 2.12
C GLN A 96 1.97 14.60 3.44
N PRO A 97 3.25 14.58 3.85
CA PRO A 97 3.62 14.02 5.14
C PRO A 97 2.92 14.78 6.26
N LYS A 98 2.39 14.05 7.25
CA LYS A 98 1.82 14.66 8.47
C LYS A 98 2.96 15.36 9.21
N ARG A 99 2.70 16.61 9.65
CA ARG A 99 3.64 17.41 10.44
C ARG A 99 3.80 16.87 11.84
#